data_AF-A0A943DZP5-F1
#
_entry.id   AF-A0A943DZP5-F1
#
_cell.length_a   1.000
_cell.length_b   1.000
_cell.length_c   1.000
_cell.angle_alpha   90.00
_cell.angle_beta   90.00
_cell.angle_gamma   90.00
#
_symmetry.space_group_name_H-M   'P 1'
#
loop_
_entity.id
_entity.type
_entity.pdbx_description
1 polymer ?
#
loop_
_entity_poly.entity_id
_entity_poly.type
_entity_poly.pdbx_seq_one_letter_code
_entity_poly.pdbx_strand_id
1 'polypeptide(L)'
;MRALFYTIILLVITGCSYSSVQQEALDEAQRLMDDDPAAALSKLDDIDISEIRDSATMARWALLYSEAMVINRLSAPADTIVNIAIDYYGRHRQQNEYQKASRLKSLITSGKADNLLATYRYIQKEKEFLLYKERARRELYMFIGLAILLVAAGIIIWLRQRMKIQSLQNEALMAEASGFRQQADAIRGDVSRLETKLHGLLENRFSLIDSLCQTYYESQGTKTERKAIIDKVKSEIESVRTDSFPEMERAVNDCRDNLLVRVKEAYADIRPEDYRLLVYLASGLSTRTLSLLIGESVEVVYKRKSRLKSRLRESVEPVCPEIMAVF
;
A
#
# COMPACT_ATOMS: atom_id res chain seq x y z
N MET A 1 -27.56 7.89 -13.25
CA MET A 1 -27.42 9.34 -13.51
C MET A 1 -28.63 9.97 -14.17
N ARG A 2 -29.23 9.38 -15.22
CA ARG A 2 -30.43 9.95 -15.88
C ARG A 2 -31.66 10.06 -14.96
N ALA A 3 -31.94 9.05 -14.14
CA ALA A 3 -33.05 9.07 -13.18
C ALA A 3 -32.95 10.21 -12.15
N LEU A 4 -31.74 10.48 -11.62
CA LEU A 4 -31.46 11.60 -10.70
C LEU A 4 -31.72 12.97 -11.36
N PHE A 5 -31.39 13.09 -12.64
CA PHE A 5 -31.61 14.33 -13.39
C PHE A 5 -33.11 14.60 -13.59
N TYR A 6 -33.90 13.56 -13.93
CA TYR A 6 -35.35 13.70 -14.07
C TYR A 6 -36.06 13.97 -12.73
N THR A 7 -35.59 13.39 -11.61
CA THR A 7 -36.14 13.70 -10.29
C THR A 7 -35.86 15.14 -9.87
N ILE A 8 -34.68 15.67 -10.17
CA ILE A 8 -34.32 17.07 -9.87
C ILE A 8 -35.18 18.02 -10.72
N ILE A 9 -35.33 17.76 -12.01
CA ILE A 9 -36.16 18.58 -12.92
C ILE A 9 -37.63 18.61 -12.45
N LEU A 10 -38.20 17.46 -12.07
CA LEU A 10 -39.58 17.40 -11.55
C LEU A 10 -39.76 18.23 -10.26
N LEU A 11 -38.76 18.21 -9.38
CA LEU A 11 -38.75 18.94 -8.10
C LEU A 11 -38.64 20.46 -8.29
N VAL A 12 -37.89 20.90 -9.30
CA VAL A 12 -37.77 22.31 -9.68
C VAL A 12 -39.07 22.83 -10.30
N ILE A 13 -39.68 22.09 -11.22
CA ILE A 13 -40.93 22.50 -11.90
C ILE A 13 -42.08 22.63 -10.90
N THR A 14 -42.23 21.66 -10.00
CA THR A 14 -43.26 21.70 -8.94
C THR A 14 -43.04 22.83 -7.94
N GLY A 15 -41.79 23.16 -7.63
CA GLY A 15 -41.44 24.30 -6.77
C GLY A 15 -41.77 25.66 -7.38
N CYS A 16 -41.50 25.85 -8.67
CA CYS A 16 -41.79 27.11 -9.37
C CYS A 16 -43.29 27.36 -9.55
N SER A 17 -44.07 26.33 -9.89
CA SER A 17 -45.52 26.47 -10.07
C SER A 17 -46.24 26.89 -8.77
N TYR A 18 -45.83 26.32 -7.64
CA TYR A 18 -46.47 26.64 -6.35
C TYR A 18 -46.18 28.09 -5.90
N SER A 19 -44.95 28.56 -6.09
CA SER A 19 -44.56 29.95 -5.78
C SER A 19 -45.35 30.98 -6.62
N SER A 20 -45.66 30.66 -7.89
CA SER A 20 -46.45 31.55 -8.74
C SER A 20 -47.90 31.73 -8.27
N VAL A 21 -48.54 30.68 -7.74
CA VAL A 21 -49.93 30.73 -7.24
C VAL A 21 -50.03 31.61 -6.00
N GLN A 22 -49.06 31.52 -5.09
CA GLN A 22 -49.04 32.36 -3.88
C GLN A 22 -48.83 33.85 -4.22
N GLN A 23 -47.99 34.16 -5.21
CA GLN A 23 -47.79 35.54 -5.66
C GLN A 23 -49.07 36.14 -6.27
N GLU A 24 -49.81 35.36 -7.06
CA GLU A 24 -51.10 35.80 -7.63
C GLU A 24 -52.14 36.10 -6.55
N ALA A 25 -52.23 35.27 -5.51
CA ALA A 25 -53.12 35.51 -4.38
C ALA A 25 -52.76 36.79 -3.60
N LEU A 26 -51.47 37.12 -3.46
CA LEU A 26 -51.02 38.36 -2.85
C LEU A 26 -51.33 39.58 -3.70
N ASP A 27 -51.16 39.48 -5.02
CA ASP A 27 -51.50 40.56 -5.97
C ASP A 27 -53.00 40.87 -5.92
N GLU A 28 -53.84 39.84 -5.88
CA GLU A 28 -55.29 39.97 -5.77
C GLU A 28 -55.71 40.62 -4.45
N ALA A 29 -55.16 40.14 -3.32
CA ALA A 29 -55.41 40.73 -2.01
C ALA A 29 -55.00 42.21 -1.95
N GLN A 30 -53.85 42.56 -2.55
CA GLN A 30 -53.36 43.93 -2.60
C GLN A 30 -54.30 44.85 -3.39
N ARG A 31 -54.88 44.38 -4.51
CA ARG A 31 -55.86 45.17 -5.30
C ARG A 31 -57.14 45.43 -4.52
N LEU A 32 -57.59 44.46 -3.73
CA LEU A 32 -58.81 44.57 -2.93
C LEU A 32 -58.66 45.53 -1.73
N MET A 33 -57.44 45.94 -1.36
CA MET A 33 -57.19 46.78 -0.17
C MET A 33 -57.95 48.11 -0.17
N ASP A 34 -58.13 48.73 -1.34
CA ASP A 34 -58.81 50.02 -1.48
C ASP A 34 -60.32 49.87 -1.66
N ASP A 35 -60.76 48.83 -2.38
CA ASP A 35 -62.15 48.62 -2.78
C ASP A 35 -62.97 47.83 -1.74
N ASP A 36 -62.41 46.73 -1.22
CA ASP A 36 -63.02 45.88 -0.18
C ASP A 36 -61.94 45.35 0.79
N PRO A 37 -61.61 46.13 1.83
CA PRO A 37 -60.59 45.76 2.80
C PRO A 37 -60.89 44.44 3.53
N ALA A 38 -62.16 44.11 3.74
CA ALA A 38 -62.54 42.91 4.46
C ALA A 38 -62.30 41.66 3.60
N ALA A 39 -62.61 41.74 2.30
CA ALA A 39 -62.26 40.70 1.33
C ALA A 39 -60.74 40.55 1.17
N ALA A 40 -59.99 41.66 1.13
CA ALA A 40 -58.53 41.65 1.08
C ALA A 40 -57.93 40.89 2.28
N LEU A 41 -58.42 41.16 3.50
CA LEU A 41 -57.99 40.46 4.70
C LEU A 41 -58.38 38.98 4.66
N SER A 42 -59.59 38.64 4.23
CA SER A 42 -60.04 37.24 4.10
C SER A 42 -59.15 36.47 3.12
N LYS A 43 -58.77 37.07 1.99
CA LYS A 43 -57.88 36.44 1.01
C LYS A 43 -56.50 36.14 1.61
N LEU A 44 -55.97 37.04 2.45
CA LEU A 44 -54.70 36.84 3.14
C LEU A 44 -54.79 35.81 4.28
N ASP A 45 -55.95 35.71 4.93
CA ASP A 45 -56.28 34.66 5.90
C ASP A 45 -56.30 33.26 5.26
N ASP A 46 -56.72 33.16 4.00
CA ASP A 46 -56.84 31.87 3.29
C ASP A 46 -55.49 31.30 2.80
N ILE A 47 -54.43 32.12 2.75
CA ILE A 47 -53.09 31.67 2.32
C ILE A 47 -52.44 30.85 3.43
N ASP A 48 -52.12 29.58 3.18
CA ASP A 48 -51.28 28.77 4.08
C ASP A 48 -49.83 29.24 4.01
N ILE A 49 -49.42 30.02 5.01
CA ILE A 49 -48.07 30.58 5.04
C ILE A 49 -47.02 29.55 5.48
N SER A 50 -47.44 28.41 6.06
CA SER A 50 -46.50 27.35 6.45
C SER A 50 -45.86 26.65 5.24
N GLU A 51 -46.49 26.78 4.06
CA GLU A 51 -46.04 26.21 2.79
C GLU A 51 -45.27 27.18 1.90
N ILE A 52 -45.24 28.48 2.24
CA ILE A 52 -44.40 29.46 1.53
C ILE A 52 -42.94 28.99 1.58
N ARG A 53 -42.26 28.99 0.42
CA ARG A 53 -40.88 28.49 0.30
C ARG A 53 -39.83 29.57 0.46
N ASP A 54 -40.14 30.79 0.02
CA ASP A 54 -39.17 31.87 -0.04
C ASP A 54 -39.49 32.98 0.96
N SER A 55 -38.44 33.56 1.52
CA SER A 55 -38.54 34.59 2.55
C SER A 55 -39.10 35.92 2.02
N ALA A 56 -39.03 36.15 0.70
CA ALA A 56 -39.54 37.36 0.06
C ALA A 56 -41.08 37.37 0.01
N THR A 57 -41.68 36.28 -0.46
CA THR A 57 -43.14 36.06 -0.47
C THR A 57 -43.70 36.13 0.96
N MET A 58 -43.01 35.52 1.93
CA MET A 58 -43.40 35.58 3.35
C MET A 58 -43.38 37.01 3.90
N ALA A 59 -42.35 37.81 3.56
CA ALA A 59 -42.27 39.21 3.97
C ALA A 59 -43.30 40.10 3.27
N ARG A 60 -43.61 39.81 2.00
CA ARG A 60 -44.66 40.49 1.24
C ARG A 60 -46.04 40.21 1.83
N TRP A 61 -46.34 38.94 2.11
CA TRP A 61 -47.57 38.55 2.80
C TRP A 61 -47.68 39.25 4.16
N ALA A 62 -46.62 39.26 4.97
CA ALA A 62 -46.62 39.89 6.29
C ALA A 62 -46.88 41.41 6.24
N LEU A 63 -46.34 42.09 5.22
CA LEU A 63 -46.58 43.51 4.98
C LEU A 63 -48.05 43.78 4.61
N LEU A 64 -48.58 43.03 3.65
CA LEU A 64 -49.97 43.16 3.19
C LEU A 64 -50.97 42.77 4.29
N TYR A 65 -50.67 41.73 5.07
CA TYR A 65 -51.50 41.32 6.20
C TYR A 65 -51.56 42.41 7.27
N SER A 66 -50.41 43.01 7.61
CA SER A 66 -50.34 44.13 8.54
C SER A 66 -51.11 45.35 8.01
N GLU A 67 -51.01 45.64 6.71
CA GLU A 67 -51.74 46.71 6.06
C GLU A 67 -53.26 46.49 6.09
N ALA A 68 -53.72 45.29 5.72
CA ALA A 68 -55.13 44.92 5.78
C ALA A 68 -55.71 45.05 7.19
N MET A 69 -54.96 44.64 8.22
CA MET A 69 -55.40 44.80 9.62
C MET A 69 -55.63 46.26 9.98
N VAL A 70 -54.72 47.17 9.60
CA VAL A 70 -54.86 48.61 9.86
C VAL A 70 -56.09 49.19 9.14
N ILE A 71 -56.27 48.87 7.86
CA ILE A 71 -57.39 49.41 7.06
C ILE A 71 -58.74 48.92 7.61
N ASN A 72 -58.80 47.66 8.05
CA ASN A 72 -59.97 47.08 8.72
C ASN A 72 -60.15 47.54 10.19
N ARG A 73 -59.31 48.45 10.68
CA ARG A 73 -59.32 48.97 12.07
C ARG A 73 -59.18 47.87 13.12
N LEU A 74 -58.38 46.85 12.81
CA LEU A 74 -58.06 45.74 13.71
C LEU A 74 -56.70 45.98 14.37
N SER A 75 -56.57 45.60 15.64
CA SER A 75 -55.30 45.56 16.36
C SER A 75 -54.75 44.14 16.41
N ALA A 76 -53.43 43.99 16.43
CA ALA A 76 -52.79 42.70 16.63
C ALA A 76 -52.46 42.46 18.11
N PRO A 77 -52.61 41.22 18.60
CA PRO A 77 -52.24 40.85 19.96
C PRO A 77 -50.71 40.78 20.18
N ALA A 78 -49.92 40.71 19.11
CA ALA A 78 -48.45 40.67 19.13
C ALA A 78 -47.88 41.39 17.90
N ASP A 79 -46.57 41.59 17.87
CA ASP A 79 -45.85 42.23 16.75
C ASP A 79 -45.13 41.21 15.84
N THR A 80 -45.34 39.91 16.07
CA THR A 80 -44.65 38.82 15.35
C THR A 80 -44.76 38.93 13.84
N ILE A 81 -45.96 39.11 13.28
CA ILE A 81 -46.18 39.10 11.82
C ILE A 81 -45.55 40.34 11.17
N VAL A 82 -45.83 41.54 11.69
CA VAL A 82 -45.26 42.78 11.10
C VAL A 82 -43.73 42.80 11.18
N ASN A 83 -43.15 42.22 12.23
CA ASN A 83 -41.70 42.09 12.37
C ASN A 83 -41.06 41.23 11.27
N ILE A 84 -41.79 40.29 10.66
CA ILE A 84 -41.30 39.50 9.51
C ILE A 84 -40.95 40.44 8.35
N ALA A 85 -41.86 41.37 8.03
CA ALA A 85 -41.65 42.36 6.99
C ALA A 85 -40.53 43.34 7.36
N ILE A 86 -40.52 43.85 8.59
CA ILE A 86 -39.48 44.77 9.10
C ILE A 86 -38.08 44.13 8.99
N ASP A 87 -37.93 42.90 9.48
CA ASP A 87 -36.65 42.18 9.46
C ASP A 87 -36.19 41.93 8.02
N TYR A 88 -37.09 41.47 7.15
CA TYR A 88 -36.75 41.17 5.76
C TYR A 88 -36.35 42.45 5.00
N TYR A 89 -37.22 43.46 4.97
CA TYR A 89 -36.98 44.69 4.21
C TYR A 89 -35.82 45.50 4.77
N GLY A 90 -35.61 45.46 6.10
CA GLY A 90 -34.43 46.05 6.73
C GLY A 90 -33.12 45.38 6.29
N ARG A 91 -33.06 44.04 6.28
CA ARG A 91 -31.87 43.30 5.81
C ARG A 91 -31.60 43.51 4.32
N HIS A 92 -32.65 43.61 3.51
CA HIS A 92 -32.55 43.79 2.05
C HIS A 92 -32.43 45.26 1.62
N ARG A 93 -32.34 46.21 2.58
CA ARG A 93 -32.21 47.66 2.34
C ARG A 93 -33.34 48.27 1.49
N GLN A 94 -34.54 47.71 1.60
CA GLN A 94 -35.75 48.22 0.95
C GLN A 94 -36.44 49.23 1.88
N GLN A 95 -35.97 50.47 1.81
CA GLN A 95 -36.25 51.50 2.82
C GLN A 95 -37.72 51.91 2.87
N ASN A 96 -38.40 51.98 1.73
CA ASN A 96 -39.81 52.40 1.65
C ASN A 96 -40.72 51.39 2.35
N GLU A 97 -40.53 50.11 2.04
CA GLU A 97 -41.26 48.97 2.58
C GLU A 97 -40.95 48.78 4.07
N TYR A 98 -39.68 48.97 4.47
CA TYR A 98 -39.27 48.97 5.87
C TYR A 98 -39.96 50.08 6.67
N GLN A 99 -39.98 51.32 6.15
CA GLN A 99 -40.67 52.44 6.79
C GLN A 99 -42.17 52.22 6.87
N LYS A 100 -42.78 51.69 5.80
CA LYS A 100 -44.19 51.30 5.77
C LYS A 100 -44.49 50.26 6.85
N ALA A 101 -43.74 49.16 6.92
CA ALA A 101 -43.90 48.12 7.92
C ALA A 101 -43.74 48.67 9.36
N SER A 102 -42.74 49.52 9.58
CA SER A 102 -42.48 50.14 10.89
C SER A 102 -43.64 51.05 11.33
N ARG A 103 -44.24 51.80 10.39
CA ARG A 103 -45.43 52.61 10.66
C ARG A 103 -46.65 51.73 10.97
N LEU A 104 -46.86 50.67 10.19
CA LEU A 104 -47.96 49.72 10.40
C LEU A 104 -47.86 49.07 11.78
N LYS A 105 -46.65 48.69 12.22
CA LYS A 105 -46.41 48.17 13.58
C LYS A 105 -46.95 49.12 14.66
N SER A 106 -46.57 50.40 14.61
CA SER A 106 -47.04 51.40 15.58
C SER A 106 -48.57 51.53 15.59
N LEU A 107 -49.21 51.49 14.41
CA LEU A 107 -50.66 51.62 14.29
C LEU A 107 -51.40 50.40 14.86
N ILE A 108 -50.97 49.19 14.50
CA ILE A 108 -51.60 47.93 14.89
C ILE A 108 -51.46 47.67 16.40
N THR A 109 -50.35 48.09 17.01
CA THR A 109 -50.08 47.93 18.45
C THR A 109 -50.80 48.98 19.31
N SER A 110 -51.13 50.15 18.74
CA SER A 110 -51.81 51.23 19.48
C SER A 110 -53.31 51.04 19.66
N GLY A 111 -53.93 50.13 18.89
CA GLY A 111 -55.36 49.83 18.96
C GLY A 111 -55.73 48.88 20.10
N LYS A 112 -56.96 49.00 20.62
CA LYS A 112 -57.48 48.08 21.63
C LYS A 112 -58.02 46.81 20.96
N ALA A 113 -57.58 45.64 21.43
CA ALA A 113 -57.98 44.34 20.92
C ALA A 113 -59.41 43.96 21.32
N ASP A 114 -60.38 44.62 20.68
CA ASP A 114 -61.80 44.44 20.97
C ASP A 114 -62.45 43.34 20.10
N ASN A 115 -61.75 42.83 19.08
CA ASN A 115 -62.25 41.76 18.19
C ASN A 115 -61.58 40.40 18.47
N LEU A 116 -62.32 39.51 19.12
CA LEU A 116 -61.87 38.16 19.50
C LEU A 116 -61.57 37.27 18.29
N LEU A 117 -62.38 37.37 17.23
CA LEU A 117 -62.20 36.55 16.01
C LEU A 117 -60.92 36.93 15.28
N ALA A 118 -60.64 38.23 15.12
CA ALA A 118 -59.40 38.72 14.51
C ALA A 118 -58.16 38.29 15.31
N THR A 119 -58.25 38.33 16.65
CA THR A 119 -57.18 37.83 17.53
C THR A 119 -56.93 36.34 17.33
N TYR A 120 -57.97 35.52 17.22
CA TYR A 120 -57.83 34.08 16.96
C TYR A 120 -57.14 33.80 15.62
N ARG A 121 -57.58 34.46 14.54
CA ARG A 121 -56.99 34.31 13.20
C ARG A 121 -55.52 34.74 13.17
N TYR A 122 -55.19 35.85 13.83
CA TYR A 122 -53.81 36.30 13.99
C TYR A 122 -52.93 35.24 14.66
N ILE A 123 -53.39 34.68 15.80
CA ILE A 123 -52.64 33.65 16.53
C ILE A 123 -52.49 32.37 15.69
N GLN A 124 -53.49 32.03 14.88
CA GLN A 124 -53.40 30.91 13.94
C GLN A 124 -52.26 31.14 12.93
N LYS A 125 -52.18 32.33 12.32
CA LYS A 125 -51.09 32.68 11.40
C LYS A 125 -49.73 32.70 12.08
N GLU A 126 -49.64 33.16 13.32
CA GLU A 126 -48.39 33.09 14.07
C GLU A 126 -47.89 31.63 14.22
N LYS A 127 -48.80 30.68 14.46
CA LYS A 127 -48.46 29.25 14.52
C LYS A 127 -48.00 28.70 13.16
N GLU A 128 -48.67 29.07 12.07
CA GLU A 128 -48.24 28.70 10.71
C GLU A 128 -46.83 29.22 10.39
N PHE A 129 -46.50 30.45 10.81
CA PHE A 129 -45.16 31.01 10.67
C PHE A 129 -44.10 30.25 11.49
N LEU A 130 -44.43 29.83 12.73
CA LEU A 130 -43.52 29.02 13.54
C LEU A 130 -43.24 27.66 12.87
N LEU A 131 -44.25 27.04 12.24
CA LEU A 131 -44.08 25.81 11.46
C LEU A 131 -43.18 26.03 10.24
N TYR A 132 -43.35 27.14 9.51
CA TYR A 132 -42.45 27.53 8.42
C TYR A 132 -40.99 27.62 8.90
N LYS A 133 -40.75 28.28 10.04
CA LYS A 133 -39.40 28.44 10.62
C LYS A 133 -38.79 27.10 11.04
N GLU A 134 -39.58 26.21 11.63
CA GLU A 134 -39.12 24.87 12.01
C GLU A 134 -38.82 23.99 10.80
N ARG A 135 -39.64 24.04 9.75
CA ARG A 135 -39.37 23.33 8.48
C ARG A 135 -38.04 23.78 7.88
N ALA A 136 -37.82 25.09 7.74
CA ALA A 136 -36.59 25.64 7.19
C ALA A 136 -35.35 25.23 8.01
N ARG A 137 -35.45 25.20 9.34
CA ARG A 137 -34.37 24.70 10.21
C ARG A 137 -34.10 23.21 10.03
N ARG A 138 -35.16 22.39 9.97
CA ARG A 138 -35.03 20.94 9.75
C ARG A 138 -34.38 20.64 8.41
N GLU A 139 -34.78 21.32 7.35
CA GLU A 139 -34.16 21.17 6.03
C GLU A 139 -32.67 21.53 6.07
N LEU A 140 -32.31 22.65 6.71
CA LEU A 140 -30.90 23.05 6.88
C LEU A 140 -30.10 21.98 7.63
N TYR A 141 -30.59 21.47 8.76
CA TYR A 141 -29.90 20.41 9.51
C TYR A 141 -29.79 19.11 8.71
N MET A 142 -30.81 18.75 7.93
CA MET A 142 -30.75 17.60 7.03
C MET A 142 -29.67 17.77 5.96
N PHE A 143 -29.55 18.96 5.35
CA PHE A 143 -28.48 19.24 4.37
C PHE A 143 -27.09 19.19 5.01
N ILE A 144 -26.91 19.75 6.21
CA ILE A 144 -25.65 19.69 6.96
C ILE A 144 -25.29 18.23 7.27
N GLY A 145 -26.24 17.43 7.76
CA GLY A 145 -26.02 16.01 8.05
C GLY A 145 -25.63 15.20 6.81
N LEU A 146 -26.29 15.45 5.68
CA LEU A 146 -25.96 14.80 4.40
C LEU A 146 -24.54 15.18 3.93
N ALA A 147 -24.16 16.45 4.04
CA ALA A 147 -22.81 16.89 3.68
C ALA A 147 -21.73 16.22 4.54
N ILE A 148 -21.97 16.10 5.86
CA ILE A 148 -21.05 15.40 6.78
C ILE A 148 -20.91 13.92 6.39
N LEU A 149 -22.00 13.23 6.07
CA LEU A 149 -21.97 11.83 5.63
C LEU A 149 -21.18 11.64 4.33
N LEU A 150 -21.33 12.54 3.36
CA LEU A 150 -20.58 12.50 2.11
C LEU A 150 -19.07 12.70 2.34
N VAL A 151 -18.69 13.65 3.21
CA VAL A 151 -17.29 13.87 3.59
C VAL A 151 -16.72 12.64 4.28
N ALA A 152 -17.45 12.04 5.23
CA ALA A 152 -17.03 10.82 5.91
C ALA A 152 -16.83 9.65 4.94
N ALA A 153 -17.77 9.44 4.00
CA ALA A 153 -17.63 8.42 2.97
C ALA A 153 -16.39 8.65 2.07
N GLY A 154 -16.14 9.89 1.67
CA GLY A 154 -14.94 10.27 0.91
C GLY A 154 -13.64 9.96 1.66
N ILE A 155 -13.57 10.29 2.96
CA ILE A 155 -12.42 9.98 3.81
C ILE A 155 -12.21 8.46 3.91
N ILE A 156 -13.27 7.69 4.12
CA ILE A 156 -13.18 6.22 4.21
C ILE A 156 -12.66 5.62 2.90
N ILE A 157 -13.18 6.09 1.76
CA ILE A 157 -12.72 5.64 0.43
C ILE A 157 -11.24 5.99 0.23
N TRP A 158 -10.84 7.22 0.56
CA TRP A 158 -9.45 7.66 0.44
C TRP A 158 -8.50 6.84 1.32
N LEU A 159 -8.86 6.58 2.59
CA LEU A 159 -8.08 5.74 3.49
C LEU A 159 -7.94 4.31 2.96
N ARG A 160 -9.02 3.72 2.44
CA ARG A 160 -8.98 2.37 1.84
C ARG A 160 -8.08 2.32 0.60
N GLN A 161 -8.19 3.32 -0.28
CA GLN A 161 -7.33 3.41 -1.45
C GLN A 161 -5.86 3.55 -1.06
N ARG A 162 -5.57 4.42 -0.07
CA ARG A 162 -4.23 4.63 0.45
C ARG A 162 -3.65 3.33 1.03
N MET A 163 -4.40 2.61 1.84
CA MET A 163 -3.96 1.31 2.40
C MET A 163 -3.70 0.27 1.31
N LYS A 164 -4.54 0.21 0.26
CA LYS A 164 -4.35 -0.72 -0.86
C LYS A 164 -3.08 -0.43 -1.66
N ILE A 165 -2.74 0.85 -1.86
CA ILE A 165 -1.50 1.23 -2.53
C ILE A 165 -0.29 0.86 -1.67
N GLN A 166 -0.38 1.10 -0.36
CA GLN A 166 0.68 0.72 0.58
C GLN A 166 0.89 -0.80 0.67
N SER A 167 -0.18 -1.62 0.60
CA SER A 167 -0.05 -3.07 0.63
C SER A 167 0.68 -3.61 -0.61
N LEU A 168 0.40 -3.07 -1.80
CA LEU A 168 1.09 -3.46 -3.04
C LEU A 168 2.59 -3.12 -3.01
N GLN A 169 2.95 -1.96 -2.47
CA GLN A 169 4.37 -1.59 -2.28
C GLN A 169 5.07 -2.52 -1.29
N ASN A 170 4.40 -2.87 -0.20
CA ASN A 170 4.94 -3.80 0.81
C ASN A 170 5.12 -5.21 0.25
N GLU A 171 4.19 -5.71 -0.56
CA GLU A 171 4.33 -7.02 -1.23
C GLU A 171 5.56 -7.06 -2.15
N ALA A 172 5.79 -6.01 -2.94
CA ALA A 172 6.97 -5.91 -3.80
C ALA A 172 8.28 -5.87 -3.00
N LEU A 173 8.32 -5.07 -1.92
CA LEU A 173 9.49 -4.98 -1.05
C LEU A 173 9.77 -6.31 -0.33
N MET A 174 8.72 -7.01 0.12
CA MET A 174 8.85 -8.33 0.75
C MET A 174 9.36 -9.38 -0.24
N ALA A 175 8.94 -9.33 -1.51
CA ALA A 175 9.45 -10.21 -2.55
C ALA A 175 10.96 -9.98 -2.76
N GLU A 176 11.41 -8.73 -2.87
CA GLU A 176 12.84 -8.39 -3.00
C GLU A 176 13.65 -8.83 -1.77
N ALA A 177 13.15 -8.53 -0.55
CA ALA A 177 13.80 -8.93 0.69
C ALA A 177 13.89 -10.46 0.83
N SER A 178 12.87 -11.20 0.38
CA SER A 178 12.89 -12.67 0.38
C SER A 178 13.93 -13.24 -0.59
N GLY A 179 14.10 -12.61 -1.76
CA GLY A 179 15.13 -12.97 -2.73
C GLY A 179 16.54 -12.80 -2.17
N PHE A 180 16.83 -11.66 -1.52
CA PHE A 180 18.11 -11.46 -0.85
C PHE A 180 18.34 -12.43 0.30
N ARG A 181 17.31 -12.72 1.08
CA ARG A 181 17.41 -13.70 2.17
C ARG A 181 17.75 -15.10 1.66
N GLN A 182 17.11 -15.53 0.58
CA GLN A 182 17.40 -16.82 -0.05
C GLN A 182 18.84 -16.90 -0.56
N GLN A 183 19.35 -15.84 -1.18
CA GLN A 183 20.75 -15.78 -1.61
C GLN A 183 21.71 -15.82 -0.41
N ALA A 184 21.41 -15.07 0.65
CA ALA A 184 22.22 -15.08 1.87
C ALA A 184 22.25 -16.46 2.55
N ASP A 185 21.12 -17.16 2.59
CA ASP A 185 21.04 -18.52 3.13
C ASP A 185 21.78 -19.54 2.25
N ALA A 186 21.73 -19.39 0.92
CA ALA A 186 22.51 -20.23 0.00
C ALA A 186 24.03 -20.06 0.21
N ILE A 187 24.49 -18.81 0.30
CA ILE A 187 25.91 -18.49 0.56
C ILE A 187 26.33 -19.04 1.93
N ARG A 188 25.51 -18.87 2.97
CA ARG A 188 25.78 -19.45 4.30
C ARG A 188 25.90 -20.97 4.23
N GLY A 189 25.00 -21.64 3.50
CA GLY A 189 25.05 -23.08 3.29
C GLY A 189 26.36 -23.53 2.64
N ASP A 190 26.82 -22.83 1.59
CA ASP A 190 28.09 -23.12 0.93
C ASP A 190 29.29 -22.89 1.84
N VAL A 191 29.29 -21.82 2.64
CA VAL A 191 30.33 -21.53 3.64
C VAL A 191 30.41 -22.65 4.68
N SER A 192 29.28 -23.06 5.26
CA SER A 192 29.26 -24.17 6.23
C SER A 192 29.71 -25.49 5.61
N ARG A 193 29.36 -25.75 4.35
CA ARG A 193 29.82 -26.95 3.63
C ARG A 193 31.34 -26.92 3.40
N LEU A 194 31.89 -25.76 3.03
CA LEU A 194 33.33 -25.57 2.86
C LEU A 194 34.08 -25.73 4.18
N GLU A 195 33.55 -25.15 5.26
CA GLU A 195 34.08 -25.28 6.62
C GLU A 195 34.15 -26.76 7.05
N THR A 196 33.07 -27.52 6.82
CA THR A 196 33.02 -28.96 7.12
C THR A 196 34.08 -29.74 6.33
N LYS A 197 34.23 -29.47 5.02
CA LYS A 197 35.28 -30.09 4.19
C LYS A 197 36.68 -29.75 4.69
N LEU A 198 36.92 -28.48 5.06
CA LEU A 198 38.20 -28.02 5.58
C LEU A 198 38.56 -28.72 6.89
N HIS A 199 37.60 -28.85 7.80
CA HIS A 199 37.79 -29.58 9.05
C HIS A 199 38.17 -31.03 8.80
N GLY A 200 37.48 -31.75 7.90
CA GLY A 200 37.84 -33.13 7.57
C GLY A 200 39.25 -33.26 6.98
N LEU A 201 39.68 -32.33 6.12
CA LEU A 201 41.05 -32.33 5.58
C LEU A 201 42.11 -32.08 6.65
N LEU A 202 41.85 -31.15 7.58
CA LEU A 202 42.76 -30.87 8.68
C LEU A 202 42.85 -32.04 9.65
N GLU A 203 41.72 -32.69 9.95
CA GLU A 203 41.67 -33.88 10.80
C GLU A 203 42.50 -35.03 10.23
N ASN A 204 42.37 -35.31 8.93
CA ASN A 204 43.20 -36.32 8.24
C ASN A 204 44.70 -35.96 8.26
N ARG A 205 45.04 -34.67 8.15
CA ARG A 205 46.44 -34.24 8.22
C ARG A 205 47.01 -34.41 9.62
N PHE A 206 46.24 -34.05 10.65
CA PHE A 206 46.71 -34.16 12.03
C PHE A 206 46.77 -35.61 12.51
N SER A 207 45.88 -36.49 12.06
CA SER A 207 45.93 -37.92 12.38
C SER A 207 47.17 -38.61 11.80
N LEU A 208 47.60 -38.23 10.58
CA LEU A 208 48.86 -38.71 10.01
C LEU A 208 50.07 -38.26 10.84
N ILE A 209 50.11 -36.98 11.23
CA ILE A 209 51.19 -36.44 12.06
C ILE A 209 51.23 -37.18 13.41
N ASP A 210 50.07 -37.36 14.04
CA ASP A 210 49.94 -38.06 15.32
C ASP A 210 50.41 -39.52 15.21
N SER A 211 50.01 -40.23 14.15
CA SER A 211 50.44 -41.62 13.93
C SER A 211 51.95 -41.77 13.71
N LEU A 212 52.58 -40.83 13.00
CA LEU A 212 54.03 -40.80 12.84
C LEU A 212 54.75 -40.49 14.16
N CYS A 213 54.25 -39.52 14.93
CA CYS A 213 54.77 -39.17 16.25
C CYS A 213 54.65 -40.33 17.24
N GLN A 214 53.52 -41.04 17.25
CA GLN A 214 53.30 -42.21 18.08
C GLN A 214 54.29 -43.33 17.74
N THR A 215 54.47 -43.62 16.45
CA THR A 215 55.45 -44.63 16.00
C THR A 215 56.88 -44.26 16.41
N TYR A 216 57.23 -42.98 16.31
CA TYR A 216 58.53 -42.49 16.77
C TYR A 216 58.69 -42.68 18.28
N TYR A 217 57.71 -42.25 19.08
CA TYR A 217 57.76 -42.30 20.54
C TYR A 217 57.82 -43.74 21.07
N GLU A 218 57.02 -44.64 20.52
CA GLU A 218 56.96 -46.06 20.93
C GLU A 218 58.25 -46.83 20.60
N SER A 219 58.95 -46.43 19.53
CA SER A 219 60.17 -47.11 19.08
C SER A 219 61.45 -46.42 19.54
N GLN A 220 61.36 -45.27 20.22
CA GLN A 220 62.48 -44.44 20.63
C GLN A 220 63.44 -45.21 21.56
N GLY A 221 64.74 -45.20 21.23
CA GLY A 221 65.77 -45.86 22.03
C GLY A 221 65.86 -47.37 21.81
N THR A 222 65.08 -47.94 20.89
CA THR A 222 65.16 -49.35 20.50
C THR A 222 66.08 -49.55 19.29
N LYS A 223 66.65 -50.76 19.14
CA LYS A 223 67.43 -51.12 17.93
C LYS A 223 66.57 -51.11 16.65
N THR A 224 65.24 -51.09 16.79
CA THR A 224 64.26 -51.13 15.71
C THR A 224 63.67 -49.76 15.35
N GLU A 225 64.03 -48.69 16.05
CA GLU A 225 63.53 -47.32 15.83
C GLU A 225 63.54 -46.91 14.35
N ARG A 226 64.73 -46.96 13.72
CA ARG A 226 64.89 -46.62 12.30
C ARG A 226 64.01 -47.49 11.39
N LYS A 227 63.89 -48.78 11.69
CA LYS A 227 63.08 -49.71 10.88
C LYS A 227 61.59 -49.40 11.02
N ALA A 228 61.11 -49.19 12.24
CA ALA A 228 59.71 -48.87 12.52
C ALA A 228 59.26 -47.58 11.83
N ILE A 229 60.08 -46.52 11.88
CA ILE A 229 59.80 -45.25 11.20
C ILE A 229 59.77 -45.44 9.67
N ILE A 230 60.74 -46.15 9.10
CA ILE A 230 60.80 -46.40 7.65
C ILE A 230 59.60 -47.22 7.20
N ASP A 231 59.26 -48.28 7.91
CA ASP A 231 58.15 -49.16 7.56
C ASP A 231 56.81 -48.41 7.67
N LYS A 232 56.64 -47.54 8.68
CA LYS A 232 55.45 -46.68 8.80
C LYS A 232 55.36 -45.67 7.65
N VAL A 233 56.44 -44.96 7.32
CA VAL A 233 56.45 -44.03 6.18
C VAL A 233 56.13 -44.76 4.87
N LYS A 234 56.67 -45.96 4.65
CA LYS A 234 56.33 -46.78 3.48
C LYS A 234 54.85 -47.18 3.47
N SER A 235 54.30 -47.56 4.62
CA SER A 235 52.88 -47.90 4.76
C SER A 235 51.98 -46.71 4.41
N GLU A 236 52.33 -45.49 4.86
CA GLU A 236 51.57 -44.27 4.51
C GLU A 236 51.68 -43.93 3.02
N ILE A 237 52.85 -44.11 2.41
CA ILE A 237 53.02 -43.92 0.95
C ILE A 237 52.16 -44.92 0.16
N GLU A 238 52.09 -46.16 0.60
CA GLU A 238 51.27 -47.20 -0.06
C GLU A 238 49.76 -46.96 0.14
N SER A 239 49.35 -46.48 1.31
CA SER A 239 47.98 -46.02 1.57
C SER A 239 47.57 -44.89 0.62
N VAL A 240 48.43 -43.88 0.43
CA VAL A 240 48.18 -42.80 -0.56
C VAL A 240 48.06 -43.34 -1.98
N ARG A 241 48.82 -44.41 -2.31
CA ARG A 241 48.76 -45.04 -3.63
C ARG A 241 47.40 -45.70 -3.89
N THR A 242 46.81 -46.34 -2.89
CA THR A 242 45.64 -47.21 -3.07
C THR A 242 44.35 -46.54 -2.62
N ASP A 243 44.28 -46.07 -1.38
CA ASP A 243 43.05 -45.63 -0.74
C ASP A 243 42.74 -44.15 -1.04
N SER A 244 43.77 -43.29 -1.14
CA SER A 244 43.59 -41.84 -1.33
C SER A 244 43.43 -41.39 -2.79
N PHE A 245 43.63 -42.27 -3.78
CA PHE A 245 43.57 -41.88 -5.20
C PHE A 245 42.21 -41.29 -5.62
N PRO A 246 41.05 -41.91 -5.30
CA PRO A 246 39.74 -41.36 -5.67
C PRO A 246 39.46 -40.01 -4.99
N GLU A 247 39.98 -39.81 -3.78
CA GLU A 247 39.86 -38.55 -3.03
C GLU A 247 40.69 -37.43 -3.68
N MET A 248 41.89 -37.75 -4.17
CA MET A 248 42.73 -36.81 -4.92
C MET A 248 42.07 -36.39 -6.24
N GLU A 249 41.49 -37.34 -6.99
CA GLU A 249 40.73 -37.04 -8.21
C GLU A 249 39.53 -36.13 -7.92
N ARG A 250 38.78 -36.43 -6.85
CA ARG A 250 37.65 -35.61 -6.41
C ARG A 250 38.08 -34.21 -5.98
N ALA A 251 39.14 -34.08 -5.19
CA ALA A 251 39.65 -32.80 -4.73
C ALA A 251 40.14 -31.92 -5.89
N VAL A 252 40.82 -32.49 -6.87
CA VAL A 252 41.23 -31.74 -8.08
C VAL A 252 40.02 -31.23 -8.84
N ASN A 253 38.99 -32.06 -9.05
CA ASN A 253 37.78 -31.64 -9.75
C ASN A 253 36.98 -30.57 -8.99
N ASP A 254 36.84 -30.73 -7.66
CA ASP A 254 36.20 -29.76 -6.78
C ASP A 254 36.93 -28.39 -6.81
N CYS A 255 38.26 -28.39 -6.91
CA CYS A 255 39.08 -27.17 -6.84
C CYS A 255 39.41 -26.55 -8.20
N ARG A 256 39.29 -27.30 -9.30
CA ARG A 256 39.70 -26.86 -10.65
C ARG A 256 38.59 -27.02 -11.67
N ASP A 257 37.35 -26.73 -11.28
CA ASP A 257 36.19 -26.69 -12.16
C ASP A 257 36.07 -27.94 -13.06
N ASN A 258 36.05 -29.12 -12.42
CA ASN A 258 35.93 -30.41 -13.09
C ASN A 258 36.99 -30.69 -14.18
N LEU A 259 38.21 -30.14 -14.02
CA LEU A 259 39.31 -30.29 -14.96
C LEU A 259 39.52 -31.73 -15.46
N LEU A 260 39.58 -32.72 -14.55
CA LEU A 260 39.88 -34.11 -14.93
C LEU A 260 38.71 -34.78 -15.65
N VAL A 261 37.47 -34.37 -15.35
CA VAL A 261 36.26 -34.81 -16.08
C VAL A 261 36.32 -34.30 -17.52
N ARG A 262 36.55 -33.00 -17.70
CA ARG A 262 36.71 -32.37 -19.02
C ARG A 262 37.85 -33.00 -19.83
N VAL A 263 38.95 -33.35 -19.19
CA VAL A 263 40.07 -34.06 -19.84
C VAL A 263 39.66 -35.47 -20.30
N LYS A 264 38.93 -36.23 -19.47
CA LYS A 264 38.40 -37.55 -19.85
C LYS A 264 37.44 -37.47 -21.03
N GLU A 265 36.61 -36.44 -21.08
CA GLU A 265 35.68 -36.20 -22.20
C GLU A 265 36.42 -35.84 -23.49
N ALA A 266 37.40 -34.94 -23.41
CA ALA A 266 38.20 -34.51 -24.56
C ALA A 266 39.17 -35.59 -25.05
N TYR A 267 39.58 -36.51 -24.18
CA TYR A 267 40.55 -37.56 -24.49
C TYR A 267 40.18 -38.90 -23.85
N ALA A 268 39.13 -39.52 -24.37
CA ALA A 268 38.54 -40.75 -23.85
C ALA A 268 39.52 -41.95 -23.85
N ASP A 269 40.44 -42.01 -24.81
CA ASP A 269 41.43 -43.10 -24.96
C ASP A 269 42.70 -42.90 -24.11
N ILE A 270 42.66 -42.03 -23.10
CA ILE A 270 43.79 -41.85 -22.19
C ILE A 270 44.09 -43.17 -21.46
N ARG A 271 45.35 -43.58 -21.47
CA ARG A 271 45.77 -44.80 -20.79
C ARG A 271 45.56 -44.65 -19.28
N PRO A 272 45.11 -45.68 -18.55
CA PRO A 272 44.87 -45.58 -17.11
C PRO A 272 46.08 -45.09 -16.31
N GLU A 273 47.29 -45.50 -16.71
CA GLU A 273 48.52 -45.05 -16.06
C GLU A 273 48.85 -43.58 -16.31
N ASP A 274 48.56 -43.10 -17.53
CA ASP A 274 48.75 -41.70 -17.90
C ASP A 274 47.72 -40.81 -17.20
N TYR A 275 46.49 -41.30 -17.04
CA TYR A 275 45.46 -40.67 -16.24
C TYR A 275 45.86 -40.60 -14.76
N ARG A 276 46.38 -41.70 -14.20
CA ARG A 276 46.87 -41.73 -12.82
C ARG A 276 48.00 -40.71 -12.59
N LEU A 277 48.95 -40.63 -13.52
CA LEU A 277 50.01 -39.62 -13.49
C LEU A 277 49.44 -38.19 -13.57
N LEU A 278 48.41 -37.96 -14.39
CA LEU A 278 47.74 -36.67 -14.51
C LEU A 278 47.07 -36.25 -13.20
N VAL A 279 46.33 -37.14 -12.53
CA VAL A 279 45.70 -36.86 -11.24
C VAL A 279 46.76 -36.42 -10.23
N TYR A 280 47.85 -37.17 -10.10
CA TYR A 280 48.92 -36.82 -9.17
C TYR A 280 49.61 -35.48 -9.49
N LEU A 281 49.82 -35.17 -10.77
CA LEU A 281 50.36 -33.87 -11.19
C LEU A 281 49.38 -32.74 -10.86
N ALA A 282 48.08 -32.92 -11.12
CA ALA A 282 47.05 -31.93 -10.85
C ALA A 282 46.85 -31.69 -9.35
N SER A 283 47.16 -32.68 -8.51
CA SER A 283 47.25 -32.53 -7.05
C SER A 283 48.49 -31.77 -6.58
N GLY A 284 49.40 -31.36 -7.47
CA GLY A 284 50.57 -30.56 -7.13
C GLY A 284 51.74 -31.35 -6.54
N LEU A 285 51.76 -32.67 -6.70
CA LEU A 285 52.83 -33.51 -6.16
C LEU A 285 54.16 -33.30 -6.90
N SER A 286 55.26 -33.33 -6.14
CA SER A 286 56.61 -33.18 -6.70
C SER A 286 57.02 -34.39 -7.53
N THR A 287 57.94 -34.22 -8.49
CA THR A 287 58.45 -35.33 -9.32
C THR A 287 59.07 -36.47 -8.51
N ARG A 288 59.65 -36.17 -7.33
CA ARG A 288 60.19 -37.20 -6.42
C ARG A 288 59.07 -38.00 -5.75
N THR A 289 57.99 -37.33 -5.35
CA THR A 289 56.79 -37.97 -4.82
C THR A 289 56.14 -38.86 -5.87
N LEU A 290 56.03 -38.37 -7.11
CA LEU A 290 55.54 -39.16 -8.24
C LEU A 290 56.38 -40.41 -8.49
N SER A 291 57.71 -40.29 -8.44
CA SER A 291 58.64 -41.42 -8.56
C SER A 291 58.36 -42.50 -7.51
N LEU A 292 58.09 -42.11 -6.26
CA LEU A 292 57.72 -43.04 -5.19
C LEU A 292 56.34 -43.68 -5.40
N LEU A 293 55.32 -42.89 -5.77
CA LEU A 293 53.95 -43.38 -5.94
C LEU A 293 53.78 -44.28 -7.18
N ILE A 294 54.53 -43.99 -8.25
CA ILE A 294 54.50 -44.76 -9.49
C ILE A 294 55.42 -45.99 -9.40
N GLY A 295 56.46 -45.93 -8.56
CA GLY A 295 57.47 -47.00 -8.44
C GLY A 295 58.50 -46.98 -9.57
N GLU A 296 58.71 -45.82 -10.19
CA GLU A 296 59.66 -45.62 -11.30
C GLU A 296 60.75 -44.63 -10.91
N SER A 297 61.87 -44.61 -11.63
CA SER A 297 62.92 -43.61 -11.38
C SER A 297 62.45 -42.20 -11.74
N VAL A 298 63.01 -41.21 -11.05
CA VAL A 298 62.71 -39.78 -11.30
C VAL A 298 62.92 -39.42 -12.78
N GLU A 299 63.92 -39.99 -13.44
CA GLU A 299 64.18 -39.76 -14.87
C GLU A 299 63.06 -40.29 -15.77
N VAL A 300 62.52 -41.48 -15.45
CA VAL A 300 61.39 -42.06 -16.18
C VAL A 300 60.14 -41.20 -15.98
N VAL A 301 59.88 -40.73 -14.76
CA VAL A 301 58.76 -39.82 -14.48
C VAL A 301 58.87 -38.51 -15.26
N TYR A 302 60.06 -37.90 -15.36
CA TYR A 302 60.26 -36.71 -16.19
C TYR A 302 59.93 -36.98 -17.66
N LYS A 303 60.38 -38.11 -18.21
CA LYS A 303 60.08 -38.51 -19.59
C LYS A 303 58.58 -38.74 -19.80
N ARG A 304 57.91 -39.42 -18.85
CA ARG A 304 56.45 -39.64 -18.89
C ARG A 304 55.67 -38.33 -18.79
N LYS A 305 56.03 -37.44 -17.86
CA LYS A 305 55.44 -36.09 -17.71
C LYS A 305 55.55 -35.31 -19.02
N SER A 306 56.73 -35.28 -19.62
CA SER A 306 56.97 -34.57 -20.89
C SER A 306 56.11 -35.13 -22.04
N ARG A 307 56.07 -36.46 -22.19
CA ARG A 307 55.22 -37.12 -23.20
C ARG A 307 53.74 -36.85 -23.00
N LEU A 308 53.28 -36.90 -21.74
CA LEU A 308 51.90 -36.62 -21.39
C LEU A 308 51.55 -35.15 -21.68
N LYS A 309 52.43 -34.21 -21.34
CA LYS A 309 52.28 -32.78 -21.67
C LYS A 309 52.13 -32.56 -23.18
N SER A 310 52.96 -33.20 -24.00
CA SER A 310 52.89 -33.09 -25.46
C SER A 310 51.56 -33.60 -26.01
N ARG A 311 51.10 -34.77 -25.54
CA ARG A 311 49.81 -35.35 -25.98
C ARG A 311 48.64 -34.47 -25.58
N LEU A 312 48.58 -34.01 -24.34
CA LEU A 312 47.49 -33.15 -23.86
C LEU A 312 47.51 -31.76 -24.51
N ARG A 313 48.67 -31.24 -24.89
CA ARG A 313 48.79 -30.01 -25.68
C ARG A 313 48.10 -30.15 -27.04
N GLU A 314 48.30 -31.28 -27.72
CA GLU A 314 47.73 -31.51 -29.04
C GLU A 314 46.23 -31.88 -28.98
N SER A 315 45.82 -32.70 -28.01
CA SER A 315 44.48 -33.29 -27.98
C SER A 315 43.48 -32.60 -27.03
N VAL A 316 43.94 -31.88 -26.00
CA VAL A 316 43.07 -31.35 -24.92
C VAL A 316 43.17 -29.83 -24.75
N GLU A 317 44.35 -29.22 -24.91
CA GLU A 317 44.53 -27.75 -24.76
C GLU A 317 43.53 -26.91 -25.59
N PRO A 318 43.15 -27.29 -26.84
CA PRO A 318 42.15 -26.54 -27.60
C PRO A 318 40.76 -26.45 -26.93
N VAL A 319 40.40 -27.42 -26.07
CA VAL A 319 39.09 -27.54 -25.41
C VAL A 319 39.17 -27.17 -23.93
N CYS A 320 40.32 -27.40 -23.30
CA CYS A 320 40.58 -27.11 -21.89
C CYS A 320 42.00 -26.55 -21.73
N PRO A 321 42.21 -25.25 -22.01
CA PRO A 321 43.54 -24.63 -21.96
C PRO A 321 44.16 -24.65 -20.56
N GLU A 322 43.33 -24.71 -19.51
CA GLU A 322 43.77 -24.73 -18.11
C GLU A 322 44.60 -25.98 -17.76
N ILE A 323 44.51 -27.04 -18.58
CA ILE A 323 45.28 -28.28 -18.39
C ILE A 323 46.78 -28.03 -18.38
N MET A 324 47.24 -27.02 -19.11
CA MET A 324 48.67 -26.72 -19.20
C MET A 324 49.25 -26.15 -17.90
N ALA A 325 48.41 -25.59 -17.02
CA ALA A 325 48.81 -25.14 -15.68
C ALA A 325 49.14 -26.30 -14.72
N VAL A 326 48.83 -27.55 -15.09
CA VAL A 326 49.23 -28.75 -14.34
C VAL A 326 50.73 -29.08 -14.51
N PHE A 327 51.37 -28.61 -15.59
CA PHE A 327 52.70 -29.09 -16.03
C PHE A 327 53.84 -28.08 -15.93
#